data_AF-A0A6J7UQT1-F1
#
_entry.id   AF-A0A6J7UQT1-F1
#
_cell.length_a   1.000
_cell.length_b   1.000
_cell.length_c   1.000
_cell.angle_alpha   90.00
_cell.angle_beta   90.00
_cell.angle_gamma   90.00
#
_symmetry.space_group_name_H-M   'P 1'
#
loop_
_entity.id
_entity.type
_entity.pdbx_description
1 polymer ?
#
loop_
_entity_poly.entity_id
_entity_poly.type
_entity_poly.pdbx_seq_one_letter_code
_entity_poly.pdbx_strand_id
1 'polypeptide(L)'
;MLAFGAVPAVLIILLRRGVPESPKWLAAQGEHEEAAEVASMFVGHKVEASMIQADTEDAAETAGSYRELFQGGLLRLTILTTIPWFLMDIATYGIGVFTPVIIATLAIQGDGSTLSDAISSTEGAVFIDLFLIVGFAVALVLITRFRHTTMQIAGFLAMGLGLLTLAFSTTFPEDSMRSLVLVFAGFIVFNICMNAGPNSTTFLLPAEVFPTRVRATGHGLATAAGKTGAAVGVFFFPILEADLGLGVLLPLIAGGCVLAAIVTAVARIGVVASDGVFAGQSPP
;
A
#
# COMPACT_ATOMS: atom_id res chain seq x y z
N MET A 1 -22.58 -2.19 14.29
CA MET A 1 -21.28 -1.94 13.62
C MET A 1 -21.42 -1.39 12.20
N LEU A 2 -22.33 -1.87 11.34
CA LEU A 2 -22.47 -1.37 9.95
C LEU A 2 -22.84 0.12 9.82
N ALA A 3 -23.71 0.65 10.69
CA ALA A 3 -24.12 2.06 10.63
C ALA A 3 -23.07 3.05 11.17
N PHE A 4 -22.07 2.57 11.93
CA PHE A 4 -21.03 3.46 12.47
C PHE A 4 -20.17 4.05 11.35
N GLY A 5 -19.94 3.30 10.26
CA GLY A 5 -19.24 3.80 9.07
C GLY A 5 -19.96 4.95 8.35
N ALA A 6 -21.27 5.13 8.59
CA ALA A 6 -22.00 6.28 8.04
C ALA A 6 -21.60 7.60 8.72
N VAL A 7 -21.16 7.57 9.98
CA VAL A 7 -20.77 8.77 10.74
C VAL A 7 -19.58 9.51 10.09
N PRO A 8 -18.41 8.88 9.85
CA PRO A 8 -17.31 9.55 9.18
C PRO A 8 -17.64 9.88 7.71
N ALA A 9 -18.46 9.09 7.02
CA ALA A 9 -18.86 9.39 5.65
C ALA A 9 -19.71 10.68 5.55
N VAL A 10 -20.71 10.84 6.42
CA VAL A 10 -21.52 12.07 6.50
C VAL A 10 -20.65 13.26 6.91
N LEU A 11 -19.76 13.07 7.88
CA LEU A 11 -18.82 14.12 8.30
C LEU A 11 -17.95 14.61 7.13
N ILE A 12 -17.39 13.69 6.33
CA ILE A 12 -16.61 14.03 5.14
C ILE A 12 -17.48 14.78 4.11
N ILE A 13 -18.71 14.35 3.86
CA ILE A 13 -19.63 15.06 2.93
C ILE A 13 -19.89 16.49 3.39
N LEU A 14 -20.05 16.71 4.70
CA LEU A 14 -20.26 18.04 5.26
C LEU A 14 -19.00 18.91 5.16
N LEU A 15 -17.83 18.36 5.51
CA LEU A 15 -16.56 19.07 5.46
C LEU A 15 -16.11 19.38 4.02
N ARG A 16 -16.32 18.45 3.07
CA ARG A 16 -15.90 18.61 1.68
C ARG A 16 -16.61 19.76 0.97
N ARG A 17 -17.80 20.17 1.41
CA ARG A 17 -18.54 21.30 0.82
C ARG A 17 -17.82 22.64 0.94
N GLY A 18 -16.88 22.79 1.86
CA GLY A 18 -16.10 24.02 2.04
C GLY A 18 -14.71 24.00 1.38
N VAL A 19 -14.34 22.91 0.71
CA VAL A 19 -13.00 22.76 0.12
C VAL A 19 -13.05 23.21 -1.34
N PRO A 20 -12.23 24.21 -1.75
CA PRO A 20 -12.17 24.65 -3.15
C PRO A 20 -11.61 23.55 -4.06
N GLU A 21 -11.99 23.59 -5.34
CA GLU A 21 -11.46 22.66 -6.33
C GLU A 21 -9.96 22.90 -6.60
N SER A 22 -9.28 21.89 -7.17
CA SER A 22 -7.84 21.97 -7.44
C SER A 22 -7.53 23.11 -8.42
N PRO A 23 -6.54 24.00 -8.13
CA PRO A 23 -6.12 25.06 -9.05
C PRO A 23 -5.81 24.56 -10.46
N LYS A 24 -5.24 23.35 -10.58
CA LYS A 24 -4.93 22.73 -11.87
C LYS A 24 -6.19 22.39 -12.68
N TRP A 25 -7.24 21.94 -12.00
CA TRP A 25 -8.50 21.59 -12.66
C TRP A 25 -9.23 22.86 -13.11
N LEU A 26 -9.29 23.89 -12.26
CA LEU A 26 -9.88 25.19 -12.58
C LEU A 26 -9.16 25.84 -13.78
N ALA A 27 -7.82 25.81 -13.79
CA ALA A 27 -7.03 26.26 -14.93
C ALA A 27 -7.35 25.50 -16.22
N ALA A 28 -7.53 24.17 -16.14
CA ALA A 28 -7.89 23.34 -17.29
C ALA A 28 -9.31 23.61 -17.82
N GLN A 29 -10.23 24.09 -16.97
CA GLN A 29 -11.57 24.53 -17.39
C GLN A 29 -11.59 25.98 -17.93
N GLY A 30 -10.46 26.68 -17.91
CA GLY A 30 -10.36 28.09 -18.30
C GLY A 30 -10.72 29.10 -17.20
N GLU A 31 -10.94 28.64 -15.97
CA GLU A 31 -11.28 29.47 -14.81
C GLU A 31 -10.01 29.99 -14.13
N HIS A 32 -9.22 30.79 -14.87
CA HIS A 32 -7.88 31.22 -14.45
C HIS A 32 -7.87 32.17 -13.23
N GLU A 33 -8.91 32.96 -13.04
CA GLU A 33 -9.03 33.86 -11.87
C GLU A 33 -9.26 33.06 -10.57
N GLU A 34 -10.21 32.12 -10.58
CA GLU A 34 -10.49 31.26 -9.43
C GLU A 34 -9.31 30.33 -9.14
N ALA A 35 -8.67 29.78 -10.18
CA ALA A 35 -7.44 29.01 -10.04
C ALA A 35 -6.34 29.80 -9.32
N ALA A 36 -6.21 31.10 -9.61
CA ALA A 36 -5.18 31.96 -9.02
C ALA A 36 -5.51 32.33 -7.56
N GLU A 37 -6.78 32.56 -7.25
CA GLU A 37 -7.24 32.75 -5.88
C GLU A 37 -6.96 31.51 -5.04
N VAL A 38 -7.35 30.33 -5.52
CA VAL A 38 -7.11 29.08 -4.80
C VAL A 38 -5.63 28.78 -4.68
N ALA A 39 -4.83 28.98 -5.73
CA ALA A 39 -3.37 28.82 -5.64
C ALA A 39 -2.75 29.78 -4.61
N SER A 40 -3.21 31.04 -4.55
CA SER A 40 -2.69 32.03 -3.60
C SER A 40 -2.93 31.65 -2.14
N MET A 41 -4.00 30.92 -1.84
CA MET A 41 -4.27 30.39 -0.49
C MET A 41 -3.19 29.40 -0.02
N PHE A 42 -2.62 28.61 -0.94
CA PHE A 42 -1.63 27.57 -0.60
C PHE A 42 -0.18 28.08 -0.61
N VAL A 43 0.15 29.02 -1.51
CA VAL A 43 1.52 29.51 -1.68
C VAL A 43 1.82 30.70 -0.74
N GLY A 44 0.79 31.30 -0.13
CA GLY A 44 0.96 32.39 0.84
C GLY A 44 1.35 33.73 0.22
N HIS A 45 1.34 33.84 -1.11
CA HIS A 45 1.48 35.09 -1.85
C HIS A 45 0.44 35.16 -2.97
N LYS A 46 0.15 36.37 -3.45
CA LYS A 46 -0.78 36.56 -4.57
C LYS A 46 -0.18 35.91 -5.82
N VAL A 47 -0.93 34.99 -6.41
CA VAL A 47 -0.65 34.43 -7.74
C VAL A 47 -1.50 35.23 -8.71
N GLU A 48 -0.90 35.72 -9.80
CA GLU A 48 -1.68 36.39 -10.84
C GLU A 48 -2.20 35.36 -11.83
N ALA A 49 -3.43 35.57 -12.32
CA ALA A 49 -4.04 34.72 -13.35
C ALA A 49 -3.18 34.62 -14.62
N SER A 50 -2.38 35.66 -14.91
CA SER A 50 -1.41 35.71 -16.01
C SER A 50 -0.27 34.69 -15.89
N MET A 51 0.03 34.23 -14.67
CA MET A 51 1.04 33.19 -14.40
C MET A 51 0.46 31.78 -14.45
N ILE A 52 -0.88 31.65 -14.44
CA ILE A 52 -1.55 30.35 -14.59
C ILE A 52 -1.66 30.04 -16.07
N GLN A 53 -0.62 29.41 -16.58
CA GLN A 53 -0.73 28.67 -17.84
C GLN A 53 -1.48 27.38 -17.53
N ALA A 54 -2.63 27.20 -18.16
CA ALA A 54 -3.10 25.83 -18.35
C ALA A 54 -1.99 25.13 -19.14
N ASP A 55 -1.47 24.00 -18.65
CA ASP A 55 -0.72 23.08 -19.51
C ASP A 55 -1.71 22.57 -20.57
N THR A 56 -1.94 23.38 -21.60
CA THR A 56 -2.84 23.06 -22.71
C THR A 56 -2.31 21.88 -23.50
N GLU A 57 -1.01 21.58 -23.39
CA GLU A 57 -0.40 20.37 -23.92
C GLU A 57 -0.91 19.10 -23.20
N ASP A 58 -1.06 19.12 -21.86
CA ASP A 58 -1.62 17.99 -21.09
C ASP A 58 -3.16 17.94 -21.16
N ALA A 59 -3.84 19.09 -21.27
CA ALA A 59 -5.31 19.17 -21.33
C ALA A 59 -5.89 18.81 -22.73
N ALA A 60 -5.12 19.03 -23.81
CA ALA A 60 -5.48 18.58 -25.17
C ALA A 60 -5.21 17.08 -25.39
N GLU A 61 -4.49 16.45 -24.46
CA GLU A 61 -4.08 15.07 -24.51
C GLU A 61 -5.27 14.18 -24.07
N THR A 62 -6.04 13.66 -25.04
CA THR A 62 -7.25 12.84 -24.80
C THR A 62 -7.00 11.74 -23.76
N ALA A 63 -7.81 11.67 -22.69
CA ALA A 63 -7.70 10.67 -21.62
C ALA A 63 -7.21 9.31 -22.15
N GLY A 64 -6.03 8.88 -21.70
CA GLY A 64 -5.30 7.80 -22.35
C GLY A 64 -6.01 6.46 -22.22
N SER A 65 -5.99 5.68 -23.29
CA SER A 65 -6.66 4.37 -23.34
C SER A 65 -5.95 3.35 -22.44
N TYR A 66 -6.71 2.44 -21.83
CA TYR A 66 -6.15 1.30 -21.08
C TYR A 66 -5.13 0.49 -21.90
N ARG A 67 -5.26 0.43 -23.22
CA ARG A 67 -4.32 -0.30 -24.09
C ARG A 67 -2.91 0.29 -24.08
N GLU A 68 -2.79 1.59 -23.86
CA GLU A 68 -1.51 2.30 -23.86
C GLU A 68 -0.66 1.91 -22.65
N LEU A 69 -1.30 1.56 -21.53
CA LEU A 69 -0.62 1.06 -20.33
C LEU A 69 0.17 -0.22 -20.58
N PHE A 70 -0.15 -0.96 -21.65
CA PHE A 70 0.51 -2.20 -22.02
C PHE A 70 1.49 -2.03 -23.19
N GLN A 71 1.85 -0.78 -23.55
CA GLN A 71 2.72 -0.48 -24.69
C GLN A 71 4.00 0.24 -24.24
N GLY A 72 5.12 -0.06 -24.91
CA GLY A 72 6.38 0.66 -24.77
C GLY A 72 6.89 0.76 -23.33
N GLY A 73 7.33 1.97 -22.94
CA GLY A 73 7.82 2.27 -21.59
C GLY A 73 6.74 2.18 -20.50
N LEU A 74 5.46 2.43 -20.84
CA LEU A 74 4.34 2.38 -19.90
C LEU A 74 4.08 0.97 -19.37
N LEU A 75 4.33 -0.08 -20.17
CA LEU A 75 4.20 -1.47 -19.72
C LEU A 75 5.09 -1.75 -18.49
N ARG A 76 6.29 -1.17 -18.44
CA ARG A 76 7.20 -1.34 -17.29
C ARG A 76 6.66 -0.65 -16.04
N LEU A 77 6.07 0.54 -16.20
CA LEU A 77 5.43 1.27 -15.10
C LEU A 77 4.19 0.53 -14.58
N THR A 78 3.39 -0.02 -15.50
CA THR A 78 2.24 -0.86 -15.18
C THR A 78 2.68 -2.10 -14.40
N ILE A 79 3.73 -2.80 -14.84
CA ILE A 79 4.27 -3.96 -14.12
C ILE A 79 4.79 -3.55 -12.72
N LEU A 80 5.55 -2.45 -12.63
CA LEU A 80 6.12 -1.94 -11.38
C LEU A 80 5.06 -1.58 -10.33
N THR A 81 3.90 -1.08 -10.77
CA THR A 81 2.83 -0.61 -9.88
C THR A 81 1.80 -1.69 -9.59
N THR A 82 1.48 -2.53 -10.57
CA THR A 82 0.37 -3.50 -10.49
C THR A 82 0.77 -4.79 -9.77
N ILE A 83 1.89 -5.42 -10.15
CA ILE A 83 2.27 -6.73 -9.61
C ILE A 83 2.66 -6.65 -8.13
N PRO A 84 3.50 -5.69 -7.70
CA PRO A 84 3.84 -5.59 -6.29
C PRO A 84 2.63 -5.27 -5.41
N TRP A 85 1.69 -4.43 -5.87
CA TRP A 85 0.47 -4.13 -5.12
C TRP A 85 -0.42 -5.38 -5.02
N PHE A 86 -0.61 -6.12 -6.11
CA PHE A 86 -1.34 -7.40 -6.08
C PHE A 86 -0.76 -8.38 -5.05
N LEU A 87 0.56 -8.60 -5.07
CA LEU A 87 1.24 -9.52 -4.15
C LEU A 87 1.23 -9.01 -2.71
N MET A 88 1.35 -7.69 -2.52
CA MET A 88 1.22 -7.06 -1.20
C MET A 88 -0.17 -7.30 -0.63
N ASP A 89 -1.24 -7.00 -1.38
CA ASP A 89 -2.60 -7.14 -0.88
C ASP A 89 -2.95 -8.61 -0.58
N ILE A 90 -2.40 -9.59 -1.32
CA ILE A 90 -2.51 -11.01 -0.93
C ILE A 90 -1.95 -11.23 0.48
N ALA A 91 -0.72 -10.75 0.73
CA ALA A 91 -0.07 -10.93 2.03
C ALA A 91 -0.76 -10.12 3.14
N THR A 92 -1.06 -8.85 2.89
CA THR A 92 -1.69 -7.93 3.85
C THR A 92 -3.06 -8.41 4.27
N TYR A 93 -3.92 -8.78 3.34
CA TYR A 93 -5.27 -9.23 3.72
C TYR A 93 -5.30 -10.70 4.12
N GLY A 94 -4.49 -11.56 3.51
CA GLY A 94 -4.37 -12.96 3.91
C GLY A 94 -3.82 -13.14 5.32
N ILE A 95 -2.89 -12.30 5.76
CA ILE A 95 -2.35 -12.35 7.13
C ILE A 95 -3.12 -11.42 8.05
N GLY A 96 -3.36 -10.17 7.64
CA GLY A 96 -3.98 -9.14 8.45
C GLY A 96 -5.38 -9.50 8.93
N VAL A 97 -6.26 -9.96 8.02
CA VAL A 97 -7.66 -10.32 8.35
C VAL A 97 -7.71 -11.51 9.31
N PHE A 98 -6.79 -12.47 9.14
CA PHE A 98 -6.74 -13.68 9.94
C PHE A 98 -5.79 -13.57 11.15
N THR A 99 -5.25 -12.38 11.45
CA THR A 99 -4.32 -12.18 12.59
C THR A 99 -4.88 -12.72 13.92
N PRO A 100 -6.13 -12.42 14.33
CA PRO A 100 -6.67 -12.97 15.57
C PRO A 100 -6.78 -14.50 15.53
N VAL A 101 -7.15 -15.06 14.38
CA VAL A 101 -7.26 -16.51 14.17
C VAL A 101 -5.88 -17.17 14.29
N ILE A 102 -4.87 -16.61 13.64
CA ILE A 102 -3.49 -17.09 13.69
C ILE A 102 -2.94 -17.00 15.13
N ILE A 103 -3.23 -15.93 15.87
CA ILE A 103 -2.83 -15.79 17.28
C ILE A 103 -3.56 -16.81 18.16
N ALA A 104 -4.86 -17.03 17.94
CA ALA A 104 -5.62 -18.03 18.68
C ALA A 104 -5.01 -19.43 18.49
N THR A 105 -4.73 -19.80 17.23
CA THR A 105 -4.14 -21.08 16.85
C THR A 105 -2.71 -21.24 17.37
N LEU A 106 -1.86 -20.23 17.26
CA LEU A 106 -0.43 -20.36 17.54
C LEU A 106 -0.02 -20.00 18.98
N ALA A 107 -0.82 -19.23 19.72
CA ALA A 107 -0.40 -18.65 21.01
C ALA A 107 -1.36 -18.89 22.18
N ILE A 108 -2.64 -19.18 21.95
CA ILE A 108 -3.66 -19.24 23.03
C ILE A 108 -4.23 -20.67 23.22
N GLN A 109 -4.01 -21.58 22.27
CA GLN A 109 -4.52 -22.97 22.30
C GLN A 109 -6.05 -23.08 22.42
N GLY A 110 -6.79 -22.05 22.02
CA GLY A 110 -8.23 -22.13 21.83
C GLY A 110 -8.54 -22.48 20.39
N ASP A 111 -9.53 -23.34 20.15
CA ASP A 111 -10.21 -23.48 18.86
C ASP A 111 -11.02 -22.21 18.45
N GLY A 112 -10.81 -21.10 19.16
CA GLY A 112 -11.57 -19.86 19.05
C GLY A 112 -13.01 -19.97 19.54
N SER A 113 -13.41 -21.12 20.12
CA SER A 113 -14.81 -21.39 20.48
C SER A 113 -15.22 -20.80 21.82
N THR A 114 -14.27 -20.59 22.74
CA THR A 114 -14.56 -19.95 24.02
C THR A 114 -14.51 -18.44 23.89
N LEU A 115 -15.46 -17.75 24.52
CA LEU A 115 -15.51 -16.29 24.52
C LEU A 115 -14.22 -15.67 25.09
N SER A 116 -13.55 -16.34 26.02
CA SER A 116 -12.29 -15.88 26.62
C SER A 116 -11.12 -15.92 25.64
N ASP A 117 -11.00 -16.98 24.84
CA ASP A 117 -9.91 -17.13 23.86
C ASP A 117 -10.10 -16.20 22.65
N ALA A 118 -11.36 -15.98 22.27
CA ALA A 118 -11.70 -14.99 21.25
C ALA A 118 -11.39 -13.55 21.72
N ILE A 119 -11.61 -13.23 22.99
CA ILE A 119 -11.28 -11.92 23.55
C ILE A 119 -9.76 -11.72 23.61
N SER A 120 -9.01 -12.69 24.13
CA SER A 120 -7.55 -12.57 24.28
C SER A 120 -6.81 -12.53 22.93
N SER A 121 -7.26 -13.30 21.93
CA SER A 121 -6.71 -13.21 20.57
C SER A 121 -7.02 -11.88 19.89
N THR A 122 -8.23 -11.34 20.12
CA THR A 122 -8.61 -10.02 19.64
C THR A 122 -7.79 -8.92 20.32
N GLU A 123 -7.54 -9.00 21.64
CA GLU A 123 -6.66 -8.06 22.35
C GLU A 123 -5.23 -8.12 21.81
N GLY A 124 -4.70 -9.32 21.55
CA GLY A 124 -3.39 -9.51 20.93
C GLY A 124 -3.31 -8.89 19.53
N ALA A 125 -4.36 -9.07 18.72
CA ALA A 125 -4.46 -8.43 17.41
C ALA A 125 -4.53 -6.91 17.51
N VAL A 126 -5.33 -6.36 18.43
CA VAL A 126 -5.39 -4.90 18.68
C VAL A 126 -4.02 -4.35 19.10
N PHE A 127 -3.28 -5.08 19.93
CA PHE A 127 -1.93 -4.69 20.33
C PHE A 127 -0.97 -4.67 19.14
N ILE A 128 -1.01 -5.70 18.29
CA ILE A 128 -0.24 -5.75 17.04
C ILE A 128 -0.67 -4.60 16.11
N ASP A 129 -1.95 -4.25 16.09
CA ASP A 129 -2.48 -3.22 15.21
C ASP A 129 -1.95 -1.81 15.53
N LEU A 130 -1.60 -1.55 16.80
CA LEU A 130 -0.94 -0.31 17.20
C LEU A 130 0.40 -0.10 16.46
N PHE A 131 1.07 -1.18 16.06
CA PHE A 131 2.32 -1.10 15.31
C PHE A 131 2.12 -0.75 13.83
N LEU A 132 0.91 -0.84 13.28
CA LEU A 132 0.63 -0.26 11.95
C LEU A 132 0.83 1.26 11.98
N ILE A 133 0.38 1.92 13.05
CA ILE A 133 0.54 3.38 13.23
C ILE A 133 2.03 3.73 13.29
N VAL A 134 2.82 2.93 14.02
CA VAL A 134 4.28 3.08 14.07
C VAL A 134 4.89 2.91 12.69
N GLY A 135 4.44 1.91 11.92
CA GLY A 135 4.87 1.71 10.53
C GLY A 135 4.60 2.92 9.64
N PHE A 136 3.43 3.55 9.74
CA PHE A 136 3.13 4.79 9.00
C PHE A 136 3.99 5.98 9.45
N ALA A 137 4.25 6.14 10.75
CA ALA A 137 5.14 7.17 11.25
C ALA A 137 6.57 6.99 10.72
N VAL A 138 7.05 5.75 10.65
CA VAL A 138 8.34 5.40 10.05
C VAL A 138 8.33 5.69 8.54
N ALA A 139 7.24 5.36 7.84
CA ALA A 139 7.08 5.69 6.41
C ALA A 139 7.23 7.19 6.16
N LEU A 140 6.58 8.03 6.97
CA LEU A 140 6.62 9.50 6.85
C LEU A 140 8.03 10.08 6.98
N VAL A 141 8.87 9.47 7.82
CA VAL A 141 10.28 9.89 7.95
C VAL A 141 11.12 9.37 6.79
N LEU A 142 10.90 8.12 6.36
CA LEU A 142 11.69 7.48 5.31
C LEU A 142 11.40 8.03 3.92
N ILE A 143 10.16 8.45 3.66
CA ILE A 143 9.70 8.90 2.34
C ILE A 143 10.46 10.13 1.82
N THR A 144 10.95 10.98 2.73
CA THR A 144 11.75 12.17 2.39
C THR A 144 13.24 11.87 2.26
N ARG A 145 13.69 10.69 2.72
CA ARG A 145 15.12 10.32 2.83
C ARG A 145 15.55 9.27 1.82
N PHE A 146 14.62 8.42 1.36
CA PHE A 146 14.92 7.28 0.50
C PHE A 146 14.02 7.24 -0.73
N ARG A 147 14.52 6.65 -1.82
CA ARG A 147 13.73 6.42 -3.03
C ARG A 147 12.60 5.42 -2.73
N HIS A 148 11.39 5.71 -3.21
CA HIS A 148 10.20 4.88 -2.97
C HIS A 148 10.40 3.40 -3.37
N THR A 149 11.06 3.14 -4.50
CA THR A 149 11.34 1.75 -4.94
C THR A 149 12.31 1.01 -4.01
N THR A 150 13.26 1.70 -3.37
CA THR A 150 14.16 1.11 -2.37
C THR A 150 13.42 0.79 -1.08
N MET A 151 12.56 1.71 -0.62
CA MET A 151 11.69 1.47 0.55
C MET A 151 10.77 0.28 0.32
N GLN A 152 10.20 0.16 -0.87
CA GLN A 152 9.33 -0.94 -1.25
C GLN A 152 10.06 -2.29 -1.21
N ILE A 153 11.26 -2.39 -1.81
CA ILE A 153 12.06 -3.62 -1.80
C ILE A 153 12.45 -4.00 -0.37
N ALA A 154 12.98 -3.05 0.41
CA ALA A 154 13.40 -3.30 1.78
C ALA A 154 12.21 -3.75 2.65
N GLY A 155 11.06 -3.10 2.50
CA GLY A 155 9.86 -3.46 3.25
C GLY A 155 9.30 -4.83 2.84
N PHE A 156 9.29 -5.22 1.55
CA PHE A 156 8.90 -6.57 1.15
C PHE A 156 9.81 -7.65 1.71
N LEU A 157 11.13 -7.43 1.69
CA LEU A 157 12.08 -8.39 2.26
C LEU A 157 11.91 -8.52 3.77
N ALA A 158 11.77 -7.40 4.48
CA ALA A 158 11.56 -7.40 5.92
C ALA A 158 10.19 -7.98 6.32
N MET A 159 9.15 -7.72 5.52
CA MET A 159 7.84 -8.34 5.67
C MET A 159 7.92 -9.86 5.50
N GLY A 160 8.67 -10.34 4.50
CA GLY A 160 8.97 -11.77 4.32
C GLY A 160 9.72 -12.37 5.51
N LEU A 161 10.70 -11.65 6.09
CA LEU A 161 11.38 -12.08 7.32
C LEU A 161 10.43 -12.18 8.52
N GLY A 162 9.46 -11.27 8.65
CA GLY A 162 8.41 -11.36 9.65
C GLY A 162 7.59 -12.65 9.51
N LEU A 163 7.17 -12.98 8.28
CA LEU A 163 6.43 -14.21 7.98
C LEU A 163 7.26 -15.48 8.21
N LEU A 164 8.56 -15.47 7.88
CA LEU A 164 9.46 -16.58 8.18
C LEU A 164 9.68 -16.76 9.68
N THR A 165 9.69 -15.66 10.45
CA THR A 165 9.76 -15.71 11.91
C THR A 165 8.48 -16.34 12.49
N LEU A 166 7.32 -15.98 11.95
CA LEU A 166 6.04 -16.63 12.26
C LEU A 166 6.08 -18.13 11.90
N ALA A 167 6.54 -18.48 10.70
CA ALA A 167 6.65 -19.87 10.28
C ALA A 167 7.60 -20.67 11.18
N PHE A 168 8.70 -20.05 11.63
CA PHE A 168 9.63 -20.69 12.54
C PHE A 168 9.03 -20.93 13.93
N SER A 169 8.07 -20.10 14.37
CA SER A 169 7.36 -20.31 15.63
C SER A 169 6.62 -21.66 15.65
N THR A 170 6.12 -22.13 14.50
CA THR A 170 5.40 -23.41 14.39
C THR A 170 6.29 -24.64 14.54
N THR A 171 7.62 -24.47 14.62
CA THR A 171 8.56 -25.57 14.87
C THR A 171 8.76 -25.85 16.35
N PHE A 172 8.34 -24.93 17.23
CA PHE A 172 8.38 -25.10 18.67
C PHE A 172 7.04 -25.63 19.19
N PRO A 173 7.02 -26.30 20.35
CA PRO A 173 5.78 -26.62 21.03
C PRO A 173 4.98 -25.34 21.29
N GLU A 174 3.67 -25.41 21.05
CA GLU A 174 2.74 -24.27 21.13
C GLU A 174 2.74 -23.60 22.52
N ASP A 175 3.00 -24.36 23.59
CA ASP A 175 3.08 -23.86 24.99
C ASP A 175 4.42 -23.19 25.37
N SER A 176 5.36 -23.12 24.44
CA SER A 176 6.65 -22.50 24.72
C SER A 176 6.50 -20.98 24.72
N MET A 177 6.95 -20.32 25.80
CA MET A 177 7.10 -18.85 25.80
C MET A 177 7.95 -18.35 24.62
N ARG A 178 8.80 -19.21 24.03
CA ARG A 178 9.54 -18.88 22.81
C ARG A 178 8.63 -18.81 21.57
N SER A 179 7.62 -19.68 21.45
CA SER A 179 6.63 -19.64 20.36
C SER A 179 5.87 -18.32 20.39
N LEU A 180 5.32 -17.97 21.56
CA LEU A 180 4.57 -16.73 21.76
C LEU A 180 5.40 -15.48 21.39
N VAL A 181 6.64 -15.39 21.87
CA VAL A 181 7.53 -14.26 21.53
C VAL A 181 7.78 -14.18 20.02
N LEU A 182 7.97 -15.31 19.33
CA LEU A 182 8.19 -15.33 17.88
C LEU A 182 6.94 -14.94 17.07
N VAL A 183 5.76 -15.37 17.51
CA VAL A 183 4.47 -14.97 16.89
C VAL A 183 4.30 -13.46 16.96
N PHE A 184 4.39 -12.86 18.16
CA PHE A 184 4.26 -11.41 18.30
C PHE A 184 5.37 -10.66 17.57
N ALA A 185 6.63 -11.10 17.69
CA ALA A 185 7.75 -10.46 17.02
C ALA A 185 7.58 -10.45 15.49
N GLY A 186 7.20 -11.58 14.89
CA GLY A 186 7.04 -11.63 13.44
C GLY A 186 5.83 -10.83 12.94
N PHE A 187 4.72 -10.75 13.70
CA PHE A 187 3.57 -9.90 13.36
C PHE A 187 3.91 -8.42 13.47
N ILE A 188 4.67 -8.03 14.49
CA ILE A 188 5.14 -6.65 14.67
C ILE A 188 6.06 -6.26 13.51
N VAL A 189 7.05 -7.11 13.18
CA VAL A 189 7.95 -6.88 12.04
C VAL A 189 7.15 -6.80 10.74
N PHE A 190 6.23 -7.74 10.50
CA PHE A 190 5.35 -7.74 9.34
C PHE A 190 4.59 -6.41 9.22
N ASN A 191 3.88 -5.98 10.26
CA ASN A 191 3.03 -4.78 10.22
C ASN A 191 3.82 -3.47 10.08
N ILE A 192 4.93 -3.32 10.82
CA ILE A 192 5.78 -2.14 10.70
C ILE A 192 6.35 -2.07 9.29
N CYS A 193 6.96 -3.15 8.79
CA CYS A 193 7.65 -3.16 7.50
C CYS A 193 6.70 -3.03 6.31
N MET A 194 5.52 -3.64 6.40
CA MET A 194 4.46 -3.51 5.40
C MET A 194 4.05 -2.03 5.24
N ASN A 195 3.80 -1.32 6.35
CA ASN A 195 3.36 0.09 6.29
C ASN A 195 4.50 1.07 6.00
N ALA A 196 5.70 0.80 6.54
CA ALA A 196 6.90 1.61 6.30
C ALA A 196 7.38 1.57 4.84
N GLY A 197 7.07 0.50 4.10
CA GLY A 197 7.47 0.34 2.71
C GLY A 197 6.27 0.10 1.79
N PRO A 198 5.95 -1.16 1.43
CA PRO A 198 5.02 -1.51 0.35
C PRO A 198 3.69 -0.78 0.39
N ASN A 199 3.03 -0.68 1.55
CA ASN A 199 1.70 -0.08 1.63
C ASN A 199 1.76 1.40 1.24
N SER A 200 2.67 2.16 1.84
CA SER A 200 2.80 3.59 1.51
C SER A 200 3.27 3.81 0.06
N THR A 201 4.21 3.00 -0.42
CA THR A 201 4.81 3.22 -1.76
C THR A 201 3.92 2.76 -2.90
N THR A 202 3.08 1.74 -2.71
CA THR A 202 2.18 1.24 -3.78
C THR A 202 1.05 2.21 -4.12
N PHE A 203 0.63 3.05 -3.19
CA PHE A 203 -0.29 4.17 -3.48
C PHE A 203 0.44 5.38 -4.11
N LEU A 204 1.68 5.64 -3.70
CA LEU A 204 2.42 6.82 -4.16
C LEU A 204 3.02 6.64 -5.56
N LEU A 205 3.66 5.50 -5.82
CA LEU A 205 4.36 5.22 -7.07
C LEU A 205 3.49 5.43 -8.32
N PRO A 206 2.26 4.89 -8.43
CA PRO A 206 1.44 5.12 -9.61
C PRO A 206 1.02 6.59 -9.77
N ALA A 207 0.94 7.37 -8.68
CA ALA A 207 0.62 8.79 -8.78
C ALA A 207 1.81 9.63 -9.28
N GLU A 208 3.05 9.14 -9.11
CA GLU A 208 4.28 9.83 -9.50
C GLU A 208 4.82 9.40 -10.86
N VAL A 209 4.80 8.10 -11.17
CA VAL A 209 5.50 7.57 -12.35
C VAL A 209 4.70 7.67 -13.64
N PHE A 210 3.36 7.69 -13.56
CA PHE A 210 2.52 7.74 -14.75
C PHE A 210 2.37 9.18 -15.28
N PRO A 211 2.53 9.41 -16.60
CA PRO A 211 2.24 10.69 -17.23
C PRO A 211 0.81 11.16 -16.95
N THR A 212 0.58 12.48 -16.86
CA THR A 212 -0.70 13.09 -16.48
C THR A 212 -1.89 12.48 -17.22
N ARG A 213 -1.80 12.31 -18.55
CA ARG A 213 -2.87 11.76 -19.40
C ARG A 213 -3.32 10.33 -19.06
N VAL A 214 -2.40 9.46 -18.63
CA VAL A 214 -2.68 8.05 -18.29
C VAL A 214 -2.66 7.78 -16.79
N ARG A 215 -2.37 8.79 -15.95
CA ARG A 215 -2.17 8.64 -14.51
C ARG A 215 -3.39 8.06 -13.80
N ALA A 216 -4.58 8.59 -14.09
CA ALA A 216 -5.82 8.10 -13.50
C ALA A 216 -6.09 6.64 -13.90
N THR A 217 -5.91 6.31 -15.19
CA THR A 217 -6.10 4.97 -15.73
C THR A 217 -5.09 3.97 -15.15
N GLY A 218 -3.81 4.35 -15.08
CA GLY A 218 -2.73 3.54 -14.53
C GLY A 218 -2.87 3.29 -13.04
N HIS A 219 -3.18 4.33 -12.26
CA HIS A 219 -3.47 4.20 -10.83
C HIS A 219 -4.71 3.35 -10.57
N GLY A 220 -5.78 3.53 -11.36
CA GLY A 220 -6.99 2.72 -11.28
C GLY A 220 -6.74 1.24 -11.56
N LEU A 221 -5.95 0.92 -12.58
CA LEU A 221 -5.55 -0.46 -12.90
C LEU A 221 -4.72 -1.08 -11.77
N ALA A 222 -3.72 -0.36 -11.25
CA ALA A 222 -2.89 -0.82 -10.15
C ALA A 222 -3.74 -1.08 -8.88
N THR A 223 -4.68 -0.18 -8.58
CA THR A 223 -5.62 -0.33 -7.47
C THR A 223 -6.54 -1.54 -7.66
N ALA A 224 -7.07 -1.75 -8.87
CA ALA A 224 -7.93 -2.88 -9.18
C ALA A 224 -7.18 -4.21 -9.01
N ALA A 225 -5.92 -4.27 -9.42
CA ALA A 225 -5.09 -5.44 -9.19
C ALA A 225 -4.82 -5.65 -7.70
N GLY A 226 -4.46 -4.61 -6.94
CA GLY A 226 -4.33 -4.68 -5.48
C GLY A 226 -5.57 -5.29 -4.83
N LYS A 227 -6.76 -4.74 -5.12
CA LYS A 227 -8.03 -5.26 -4.57
C LYS A 227 -8.37 -6.68 -5.03
N THR A 228 -7.97 -7.06 -6.24
CA THR A 228 -8.07 -8.46 -6.69
C THR A 228 -7.16 -9.36 -5.85
N GLY A 229 -5.94 -8.92 -5.56
CA GLY A 229 -5.02 -9.59 -4.64
C GLY A 229 -5.61 -9.74 -3.23
N ALA A 230 -6.26 -8.70 -2.70
CA ALA A 230 -6.95 -8.76 -1.42
C ALA A 230 -8.05 -9.82 -1.41
N ALA A 231 -8.89 -9.85 -2.45
CA ALA A 231 -9.96 -10.84 -2.59
C ALA A 231 -9.40 -12.27 -2.68
N VAL A 232 -8.33 -12.47 -3.44
CA VAL A 232 -7.63 -13.76 -3.55
C VAL A 232 -7.06 -14.17 -2.18
N GLY A 233 -6.37 -13.25 -1.48
CA GLY A 233 -5.81 -13.50 -0.16
C GLY A 233 -6.89 -13.95 0.84
N VAL A 234 -7.99 -13.19 0.97
CA VAL A 234 -9.04 -13.52 1.94
C VAL A 234 -9.77 -14.81 1.59
N PHE A 235 -10.03 -15.07 0.31
CA PHE A 235 -10.80 -16.25 -0.11
C PHE A 235 -9.99 -17.54 -0.03
N PHE A 236 -8.72 -17.51 -0.47
CA PHE A 236 -7.89 -18.72 -0.56
C PHE A 236 -7.10 -19.02 0.71
N PHE A 237 -6.82 -18.02 1.56
CA PHE A 237 -6.07 -18.24 2.81
C PHE A 237 -6.65 -19.36 3.69
N PRO A 238 -7.95 -19.36 4.08
CA PRO A 238 -8.47 -20.39 4.98
C PRO A 238 -8.50 -21.78 4.32
N ILE A 239 -8.68 -21.85 3.00
CA ILE A 239 -8.66 -23.12 2.25
C ILE A 239 -7.25 -23.69 2.25
N LEU A 240 -6.24 -22.87 1.93
CA LEU A 240 -4.84 -23.29 1.92
C LEU A 240 -4.32 -23.58 3.32
N GLU A 241 -4.80 -22.86 4.33
CA GLU A 241 -4.46 -23.14 5.73
C GLU A 241 -4.97 -24.52 6.16
N ALA A 242 -6.20 -24.89 5.81
CA ALA A 242 -6.75 -26.20 6.13
C ALA A 242 -5.99 -27.36 5.46
N ASP A 243 -5.54 -27.16 4.22
CA ASP A 243 -4.87 -28.22 3.44
C ASP A 243 -3.36 -28.31 3.72
N LEU A 244 -2.67 -27.17 3.86
CA LEU A 244 -1.20 -27.09 3.95
C LEU A 244 -0.69 -26.81 5.38
N GLY A 245 -1.53 -26.24 6.23
CA GLY A 245 -1.14 -25.73 7.55
C GLY A 245 -0.33 -24.43 7.50
N LEU A 246 -0.28 -23.74 8.64
CA LEU A 246 0.43 -22.45 8.77
C LEU A 246 1.94 -22.57 8.52
N GLY A 247 2.57 -23.69 8.90
CA GLY A 247 4.01 -23.91 8.73
C GLY A 247 4.49 -23.89 7.27
N VAL A 248 3.62 -24.25 6.31
CA VAL A 248 3.93 -24.21 4.87
C VAL A 248 3.36 -22.97 4.20
N LEU A 249 2.18 -22.53 4.62
CA LEU A 249 1.50 -21.37 4.04
C LEU A 249 2.28 -20.06 4.29
N LEU A 250 2.83 -19.88 5.49
CA LEU A 250 3.55 -18.64 5.85
C LEU A 250 4.84 -18.45 5.02
N PRO A 251 5.72 -19.46 4.84
CA PRO A 251 6.85 -19.35 3.92
C PRO A 251 6.44 -19.16 2.46
N LEU A 252 5.32 -19.74 2.02
CA LEU A 252 4.81 -19.55 0.66
C LEU A 252 4.45 -18.07 0.41
N ILE A 253 3.74 -17.43 1.35
CA ILE A 253 3.42 -16.01 1.29
C ILE A 253 4.70 -15.17 1.38
N ALA A 254 5.66 -15.56 2.23
CA ALA A 254 6.98 -14.91 2.29
C ALA A 254 7.72 -14.97 0.94
N GLY A 255 7.63 -16.10 0.23
CA GLY A 255 8.13 -16.25 -1.15
C GLY A 255 7.46 -15.29 -2.13
N GLY A 256 6.15 -15.08 -1.99
CA GLY A 256 5.41 -14.04 -2.73
C GLY A 256 5.93 -12.62 -2.45
N CYS A 257 6.30 -12.32 -1.20
CA CYS A 257 6.90 -11.03 -0.83
C CYS A 257 8.27 -10.84 -1.50
N VAL A 258 9.12 -11.88 -1.51
CA VAL A 258 10.41 -11.86 -2.20
C VAL A 258 10.23 -11.69 -3.70
N LEU A 259 9.23 -12.34 -4.31
CA LEU A 259 8.90 -12.16 -5.71
C LEU A 259 8.49 -10.70 -6.00
N ALA A 260 7.67 -10.09 -5.14
CA ALA A 260 7.30 -8.68 -5.26
C ALA A 260 8.52 -7.74 -5.17
N ALA A 261 9.47 -8.05 -4.28
CA ALA A 261 10.73 -7.34 -4.17
C ALA A 261 11.58 -7.47 -5.45
N ILE A 262 11.69 -8.68 -6.02
CA ILE A 262 12.41 -8.94 -7.27
C ILE A 262 11.76 -8.19 -8.43
N VAL A 263 10.44 -8.27 -8.57
CA VAL A 263 9.70 -7.56 -9.63
C VAL A 263 9.93 -6.05 -9.51
N THR A 264 9.85 -5.50 -8.30
CA THR A 264 10.15 -4.08 -8.03
C THR A 264 11.61 -3.74 -8.41
N ALA A 265 12.57 -4.61 -8.09
CA ALA A 265 13.99 -4.43 -8.40
C ALA A 265 14.33 -4.53 -9.89
N VAL A 266 13.66 -5.40 -10.64
CA VAL A 266 13.85 -5.56 -12.09
C VAL A 266 13.18 -4.41 -12.83
N ALA A 267 11.93 -4.10 -12.48
CA ALA A 267 11.18 -3.05 -13.15
C ALA A 267 11.78 -1.65 -12.91
N ARG A 268 12.38 -1.38 -11.73
CA ARG A 268 13.09 -0.09 -11.48
C ARG A 268 14.34 0.10 -12.37
N ILE A 269 15.08 -0.97 -12.66
CA ILE A 269 16.32 -0.87 -13.48
C ILE A 269 15.97 -0.45 -14.90
N GLY A 270 14.85 -0.96 -15.41
CA GLY A 270 14.34 -0.61 -16.73
C GLY A 270 13.85 0.84 -16.86
N VAL A 271 13.40 1.48 -15.76
CA VAL A 271 13.00 2.89 -15.71
C VAL A 271 14.22 3.81 -15.70
N VAL A 272 15.23 3.50 -14.86
CA VAL A 272 16.48 4.28 -14.82
C VAL A 272 17.25 4.20 -16.14
N ALA A 273 17.17 3.08 -16.86
CA ALA A 273 17.85 2.89 -18.15
C ALA A 273 17.09 3.49 -19.36
N SER A 274 15.76 3.63 -19.30
CA SER A 274 15.00 4.32 -20.36
C SER A 274 15.00 5.84 -20.20
N ASP A 275 15.20 6.32 -18.97
CA ASP A 275 14.96 7.72 -18.63
C ASP A 275 16.26 8.45 -18.25
N GLY A 276 16.99 8.88 -19.27
CA GLY A 276 17.81 10.10 -19.18
C GLY A 276 16.99 11.37 -18.87
N VAL A 277 15.70 11.25 -18.53
CA VAL A 277 14.71 12.31 -18.33
C VAL A 277 14.43 12.58 -16.85
N PHE A 278 14.62 11.61 -15.93
CA PHE A 278 14.36 11.80 -14.48
C PHE A 278 15.59 12.15 -13.64
N ALA A 279 16.72 12.50 -14.26
CA ALA A 279 17.92 12.93 -13.54
C ALA A 279 17.81 14.34 -12.90
N GLY A 280 16.70 15.06 -13.10
CA GLY A 280 16.58 16.49 -12.79
C GLY A 280 15.68 16.90 -11.61
N GLN A 281 14.99 15.98 -10.93
CA GLN A 281 14.09 16.34 -9.83
C GLN A 281 14.39 15.54 -8.58
N SER A 282 15.43 15.97 -7.87
CA SER A 282 15.65 15.67 -6.45
C SER A 282 15.91 17.03 -5.77
N PRO A 283 15.15 17.43 -4.74
CA PRO A 283 15.57 18.57 -3.92
C PRO A 283 16.81 18.17 -3.09
N PRO A 284 17.63 19.15 -2.66
CA PRO A 284 18.93 18.93 -2.03
C PRO A 284 18.86 18.18 -0.69
#